data_AF-A0A8S9GYJ5-F1
#
_entry.id   AF-A0A8S9GYJ5-F1
#
_cell.length_a   1.000
_cell.length_b   1.000
_cell.length_c   1.000
_cell.angle_alpha   90.00
_cell.angle_beta   90.00
_cell.angle_gamma   90.00
#
_symmetry.space_group_name_H-M   'P 1'
#
loop_
_entity.id
_entity.type
_entity.pdbx_description
1 polymer ?
#
loop_
_entity_poly.entity_id
_entity_poly.type
_entity_poly.pdbx_seq_one_letter_code
_entity_poly.pdbx_strand_id
1 'polypeptide(L)'
;MLSELRTSKLSPHKYYDLYMRAFDELRKLEIFFMEETRRGCSVIELYELVQHAGNILPRLYLLCTAGSVYIKTKEAPAKEILKDLVEMCRGIQHPLRGLFLRSYLAQISRDKLPDIGSEYEGDADTVTDAVEFVLLNFTEMNKLWVRMQHQGPARDKEKREKERSELRDLVI
;
A
#
# COMPACT_ATOMS: atom_id res chain seq x y z
N MET A 1 16.77 -4.44 -1.41
CA MET A 1 15.70 -4.26 -2.43
C MET A 1 14.68 -3.22 -2.01
N LEU A 2 13.86 -3.41 -0.96
CA LEU A 2 12.91 -2.37 -0.50
C LEU A 2 13.61 -1.07 -0.03
N SER A 3 14.87 -1.16 0.39
CA SER A 3 15.75 -0.02 0.65
C SER A 3 15.82 0.96 -0.52
N GLU A 4 15.83 0.45 -1.76
CA GLU A 4 16.02 1.24 -2.97
C GLU A 4 14.82 2.15 -3.27
N LEU A 5 13.61 1.73 -2.87
CA LEU A 5 12.38 2.54 -2.99
C LEU A 5 12.46 3.83 -2.16
N ARG A 6 13.43 3.96 -1.25
CA ARG A 6 13.66 5.19 -0.48
C ARG A 6 14.41 6.25 -1.27
N THR A 7 14.78 6.02 -2.52
CA THR A 7 15.44 7.03 -3.34
C THR A 7 14.52 8.21 -3.67
N SER A 8 15.10 9.41 -3.82
CA SER A 8 14.47 10.59 -4.45
C SER A 8 15.20 11.01 -5.72
N LYS A 9 16.16 10.21 -6.19
CA LYS A 9 17.02 10.57 -7.32
C LYS A 9 16.44 10.15 -8.68
N LEU A 10 15.39 9.34 -8.68
CA LEU A 10 14.77 8.80 -9.88
C LEU A 10 13.63 9.69 -10.35
N SER A 11 13.48 9.80 -11.68
CA SER A 11 12.25 10.32 -12.28
C SER A 11 11.07 9.37 -11.99
N PRO A 12 9.82 9.83 -12.11
CA PRO A 12 8.63 8.98 -11.91
C PRO A 12 8.67 7.68 -12.71
N HIS A 13 8.99 7.74 -14.01
CA HIS A 13 9.12 6.55 -14.84
C HIS A 13 10.19 5.57 -14.32
N LYS A 14 11.39 6.05 -13.95
CA LYS A 14 12.43 5.16 -13.43
C LYS A 14 12.09 4.59 -12.06
N TYR A 15 11.36 5.36 -11.26
CA TYR A 15 10.82 4.89 -10.00
C TYR A 15 9.75 3.81 -10.22
N TYR A 16 8.89 3.96 -11.24
CA TYR A 16 7.92 2.95 -11.64
C TYR A 16 8.60 1.63 -12.03
N ASP A 17 9.66 1.67 -12.84
CA ASP A 17 10.41 0.46 -13.22
C ASP A 17 11.00 -0.26 -11.99
N LEU A 18 11.54 0.51 -11.03
CA LEU A 18 12.04 -0.03 -9.76
C LEU A 18 10.91 -0.61 -8.90
N TYR A 19 9.77 0.09 -8.84
CA TYR A 19 8.58 -0.34 -8.14
C TYR A 19 8.07 -1.68 -8.68
N MET A 20 7.96 -1.84 -10.00
CA MET A 20 7.46 -3.09 -10.60
C MET A 20 8.33 -4.30 -10.25
N ARG A 21 9.66 -4.12 -10.21
CA ARG A 21 10.58 -5.19 -9.74
C ARG A 21 10.36 -5.52 -8.27
N ALA A 22 10.23 -4.51 -7.41
CA ALA A 22 9.95 -4.73 -5.99
C ALA A 22 8.57 -5.38 -5.78
N PHE A 23 7.58 -5.00 -6.59
CA PHE A 23 6.23 -5.55 -6.58
C PHE A 23 6.23 -7.05 -6.88
N ASP A 24 6.93 -7.50 -7.92
CA ASP A 24 7.01 -8.92 -8.27
C ASP A 24 7.63 -9.75 -7.14
N GLU A 25 8.68 -9.23 -6.51
CA GLU A 25 9.32 -9.91 -5.38
C GLU A 25 8.43 -9.89 -4.11
N LEU A 26 7.67 -8.82 -3.88
CA LEU A 26 6.68 -8.76 -2.79
C LEU A 26 5.53 -9.75 -3.00
N ARG A 27 5.12 -10.02 -4.24
CA ARG A 27 4.12 -11.07 -4.53
C ARG A 27 4.63 -12.47 -4.19
N LYS A 28 5.91 -12.75 -4.50
CA LYS A 28 6.54 -14.01 -4.07
C LYS A 28 6.61 -14.10 -2.55
N LEU A 29 6.88 -12.97 -1.88
CA LEU A 29 6.90 -12.90 -0.42
C LEU A 29 5.52 -13.15 0.20
N GLU A 30 4.45 -12.63 -0.39
CA GLU A 30 3.07 -12.91 0.05
C GLU A 30 2.76 -14.40 0.02
N ILE A 31 3.15 -15.09 -1.08
CA ILE A 31 2.97 -16.54 -1.22
C ILE A 31 3.78 -17.27 -0.14
N PHE A 32 5.03 -16.89 0.06
CA PHE A 32 5.88 -17.47 1.09
C PHE A 32 5.29 -17.31 2.50
N PHE A 33 4.82 -16.11 2.86
CA PHE A 33 4.16 -15.86 4.14
C PHE A 33 2.92 -16.75 4.32
N MET A 34 2.10 -16.89 3.28
CA MET A 34 0.93 -17.77 3.33
C MET A 34 1.32 -19.25 3.53
N GLU A 35 2.41 -19.72 2.92
CA GLU A 35 2.92 -21.08 3.11
C GLU A 35 3.45 -21.31 4.53
N GLU A 36 4.17 -20.36 5.11
CA GLU A 36 4.67 -20.44 6.48
C GLU A 36 3.53 -20.44 7.50
N THR A 37 2.49 -19.62 7.29
CA THR A 37 1.31 -19.68 8.14
C THR A 37 0.60 -21.03 8.06
N ARG A 38 0.52 -21.65 6.86
CA ARG A 38 0.01 -23.02 6.71
C ARG A 38 0.85 -24.09 7.41
N ARG A 39 2.14 -23.82 7.65
CA ARG A 39 3.06 -24.68 8.41
C ARG A 39 2.95 -24.48 9.93
N GLY A 40 2.09 -23.57 10.38
CA GLY A 40 1.83 -23.32 11.81
C GLY A 40 2.49 -22.06 12.35
N CYS A 41 3.10 -21.21 11.52
CA CYS A 41 3.58 -19.91 11.97
C CYS A 41 2.40 -18.97 12.26
N SER A 42 2.40 -18.34 13.43
CA SER A 42 1.38 -17.36 13.81
C SER A 42 1.40 -16.15 12.88
N VAL A 43 0.27 -15.86 12.24
CA VAL A 43 0.15 -14.68 11.37
C VAL A 43 0.17 -13.37 12.16
N ILE A 44 -0.27 -13.40 13.42
CA ILE A 44 -0.19 -12.28 14.36
C ILE A 44 1.29 -11.94 14.62
N GLU A 45 2.09 -12.95 14.97
CA GLU A 45 3.52 -12.76 15.20
C GLU A 45 4.24 -12.27 13.94
N LEU A 46 3.85 -12.77 12.76
CA LEU A 46 4.36 -12.27 11.49
C LEU A 46 4.02 -10.79 11.26
N TYR A 47 2.77 -10.39 11.54
CA TYR A 47 2.29 -9.02 11.41
C TYR A 47 3.00 -8.06 12.39
N GLU A 48 3.37 -8.54 13.57
CA GLU A 48 4.20 -7.79 14.54
C GLU A 48 5.67 -7.75 14.10
N LEU A 49 6.22 -8.88 13.67
CA LEU A 49 7.63 -9.04 13.31
C LEU A 49 8.06 -8.05 12.23
N VAL A 50 7.23 -7.90 11.19
CA VAL A 50 7.53 -6.97 10.08
C VAL A 50 7.58 -5.50 10.54
N GLN A 51 6.93 -5.14 11.65
CA GLN A 51 6.93 -3.79 12.20
C GLN A 51 8.28 -3.41 12.83
N HIS A 52 9.13 -4.38 13.16
CA HIS A 52 10.48 -4.11 13.65
C HIS A 52 11.44 -3.60 12.56
N ALA A 53 11.05 -3.63 11.28
CA ALA A 53 11.87 -3.08 10.20
C ALA A 53 12.17 -1.59 10.45
N GLY A 54 13.43 -1.21 10.65
CA GLY A 54 13.79 0.13 11.12
C GLY A 54 13.40 1.30 10.20
N ASN A 55 13.25 1.05 8.89
CA ASN A 55 12.86 2.08 7.93
C ASN A 55 11.36 2.01 7.63
N ILE A 56 10.66 3.14 7.79
CA ILE A 56 9.20 3.21 7.64
C ILE A 56 8.68 2.76 6.27
N LEU A 57 9.35 3.11 5.18
CA LEU A 57 8.86 2.74 3.84
C LEU A 57 8.95 1.21 3.59
N PRO A 58 10.11 0.55 3.75
CA PRO A 58 10.17 -0.92 3.74
C PRO A 58 9.20 -1.58 4.71
N ARG A 59 9.09 -1.05 5.94
CA ARG A 59 8.17 -1.55 6.96
C ARG A 59 6.74 -1.60 6.45
N LEU A 60 6.25 -0.52 5.85
CA LEU A 60 4.86 -0.44 5.39
C LEU A 60 4.57 -1.36 4.19
N TYR A 61 5.53 -1.56 3.29
CA TYR A 61 5.38 -2.58 2.24
C TYR A 61 5.28 -3.99 2.82
N LEU A 62 6.14 -4.33 3.79
CA LEU A 62 6.08 -5.61 4.48
C LEU A 62 4.78 -5.76 5.28
N LEU A 63 4.34 -4.69 5.96
CA LEU A 63 3.09 -4.66 6.73
C LEU A 63 1.87 -4.88 5.84
N CYS A 64 1.78 -4.20 4.68
CA CYS A 64 0.70 -4.46 3.72
C CYS A 64 0.73 -5.91 3.19
N THR A 65 1.91 -6.48 3.01
CA THR A 65 2.08 -7.86 2.54
C THR A 65 1.65 -8.88 3.61
N ALA A 66 2.09 -8.68 4.86
CA ALA A 66 1.68 -9.51 6.00
C ALA A 66 0.18 -9.35 6.28
N GLY A 67 -0.36 -8.12 6.21
CA GLY A 67 -1.78 -7.84 6.40
C GLY A 67 -2.65 -8.50 5.34
N SER A 68 -2.18 -8.58 4.09
CA SER A 68 -2.84 -9.36 3.04
C SER A 68 -3.02 -10.84 3.42
N VAL A 69 -1.96 -11.44 3.97
CA VAL A 69 -1.99 -12.83 4.46
C VAL A 69 -2.88 -12.95 5.70
N TYR A 70 -2.81 -11.98 6.61
CA TYR A 70 -3.65 -11.95 7.81
C TYR A 70 -5.14 -11.96 7.46
N ILE A 71 -5.56 -11.12 6.52
CA ILE A 71 -6.95 -11.11 6.04
C ILE A 71 -7.34 -12.48 5.45
N LYS A 72 -6.46 -13.07 4.61
CA LYS A 72 -6.70 -14.39 3.99
C LYS A 72 -6.82 -15.54 4.98
N THR A 73 -6.15 -15.45 6.14
CA THR A 73 -6.23 -16.48 7.19
C THR A 73 -7.53 -16.43 7.98
N LYS A 74 -8.26 -15.30 7.93
CA LYS A 74 -9.50 -15.06 8.66
C LYS A 74 -9.34 -15.10 10.19
N GLU A 75 -8.11 -14.95 10.68
CA GLU A 75 -7.83 -14.82 12.12
C GLU A 75 -8.19 -13.43 12.68
N ALA A 76 -8.39 -12.43 11.81
CA ALA A 76 -8.90 -11.11 12.17
C ALA A 76 -9.89 -10.60 11.11
N PRO A 77 -10.87 -9.73 11.49
CA PRO A 77 -11.79 -9.12 10.54
C PRO A 77 -11.04 -8.29 9.49
N ALA A 78 -11.39 -8.48 8.21
CA ALA A 78 -10.76 -7.76 7.11
C ALA A 78 -10.82 -6.23 7.29
N LYS A 79 -11.95 -5.73 7.79
CA LYS A 79 -12.14 -4.29 8.06
C LYS A 79 -11.11 -3.70 9.02
N GLU A 80 -10.71 -4.43 10.06
CA GLU A 80 -9.79 -3.93 11.08
C GLU A 80 -8.37 -3.82 10.51
N ILE A 81 -7.94 -4.85 9.78
CA ILE A 81 -6.63 -4.87 9.13
C ILE A 81 -6.56 -3.80 8.04
N LEU A 82 -7.59 -3.69 7.19
CA LEU A 82 -7.63 -2.67 6.13
C LEU A 82 -7.60 -1.24 6.71
N LYS A 83 -8.32 -1.00 7.81
CA LYS A 83 -8.32 0.28 8.52
C LYS A 83 -6.95 0.61 9.12
N ASP A 84 -6.32 -0.35 9.79
CA ASP A 84 -4.95 -0.17 10.32
C ASP A 84 -3.96 0.15 9.19
N LEU A 85 -3.97 -0.64 8.11
CA LEU A 85 -3.04 -0.45 6.98
C LEU A 85 -3.18 0.93 6.32
N VAL A 86 -4.41 1.40 6.08
CA VAL A 86 -4.63 2.72 5.45
C VAL A 86 -4.23 3.87 6.37
N GLU A 87 -4.41 3.72 7.68
CA GLU A 87 -3.97 4.68 8.70
C GLU A 87 -2.44 4.70 8.82
N MET A 88 -1.79 3.54 8.89
CA MET A 88 -0.33 3.40 8.95
C MET A 88 0.35 3.95 7.70
N CYS A 89 -0.27 3.82 6.53
CA CYS A 89 0.22 4.43 5.29
C CYS A 89 0.27 5.97 5.32
N ARG A 90 -0.41 6.64 6.26
CA ARG A 90 -0.25 8.10 6.47
C ARG A 90 1.17 8.49 6.91
N GLY A 91 1.98 7.54 7.39
CA GLY A 91 3.38 7.77 7.72
C GLY A 91 4.26 8.20 6.54
N ILE A 92 3.84 7.98 5.29
CA ILE A 92 4.59 8.38 4.09
C ILE A 92 3.96 9.62 3.44
N GLN A 93 4.52 10.78 3.75
CA GLN A 93 4.07 12.07 3.18
C GLN A 93 4.83 12.49 1.91
N HIS A 94 5.86 11.75 1.51
CA HIS A 94 6.59 12.02 0.27
C HIS A 94 5.71 11.63 -0.94
N PRO A 95 5.36 12.55 -1.86
CA PRO A 95 4.36 12.30 -2.89
C PRO A 95 4.58 11.05 -3.74
N LEU A 96 5.74 10.94 -4.39
CA LEU A 96 6.07 9.80 -5.25
C LEU A 96 5.97 8.46 -4.50
N ARG A 97 6.72 8.33 -3.40
CA ARG A 97 6.79 7.11 -2.58
C ARG A 97 5.43 6.73 -1.98
N GLY A 98 4.67 7.74 -1.51
CA GLY A 98 3.36 7.53 -0.92
C GLY A 98 2.31 7.10 -1.95
N LEU A 99 2.32 7.68 -3.16
CA LEU A 99 1.45 7.24 -4.26
C LEU A 99 1.69 5.77 -4.61
N PHE A 100 2.94 5.37 -4.76
CA PHE A 100 3.28 3.97 -5.05
C PHE A 100 2.93 3.02 -3.90
N LEU A 101 3.17 3.39 -2.64
CA LEU A 101 2.77 2.58 -1.49
C LEU A 101 1.25 2.41 -1.42
N ARG A 102 0.49 3.48 -1.66
CA ARG A 102 -0.98 3.45 -1.63
C ARG A 102 -1.57 2.70 -2.83
N SER A 103 -0.93 2.77 -3.99
CA SER A 103 -1.26 1.94 -5.14
C SER A 103 -0.98 0.46 -4.84
N TYR A 104 0.12 0.15 -4.16
CA TYR A 104 0.39 -1.22 -3.68
C TYR A 104 -0.69 -1.71 -2.73
N LEU A 105 -1.06 -0.90 -1.72
CA LEU A 105 -2.14 -1.22 -0.79
C LEU A 105 -3.45 -1.53 -1.53
N ALA A 106 -3.86 -0.67 -2.48
CA ALA A 106 -5.08 -0.89 -3.26
C ALA A 106 -5.02 -2.16 -4.13
N GLN A 107 -3.84 -2.49 -4.68
CA GLN A 107 -3.66 -3.69 -5.49
C GLN A 107 -3.74 -4.96 -4.65
N ILE A 108 -3.09 -4.97 -3.48
CA ILE A 108 -3.04 -6.16 -2.63
C ILE A 108 -4.34 -6.37 -1.84
N SER A 109 -5.14 -5.33 -1.62
CA SER A 109 -6.43 -5.45 -0.92
C SER A 109 -7.61 -5.75 -1.85
N ARG A 110 -7.44 -5.71 -3.18
CA ARG A 110 -8.55 -5.73 -4.15
C ARG A 110 -9.44 -6.98 -4.02
N ASP A 111 -8.83 -8.15 -3.87
CA ASP A 111 -9.51 -9.44 -3.69
C ASP A 111 -9.96 -9.68 -2.25
N LYS A 112 -9.81 -8.70 -1.35
CA LYS A 112 -9.96 -8.83 0.10
C LYS A 112 -10.91 -7.79 0.71
N LEU A 113 -11.57 -7.02 -0.16
CA LEU A 113 -12.54 -6.04 0.29
C LEU A 113 -13.79 -6.76 0.80
N PRO A 114 -14.30 -6.38 1.97
CA PRO A 114 -15.58 -6.90 2.46
C PRO A 114 -16.71 -6.53 1.49
N ASP A 115 -17.46 -7.53 1.03
CA ASP A 115 -18.64 -7.36 0.16
C ASP A 115 -19.74 -8.38 0.53
N ILE A 116 -20.98 -8.14 0.09
CA ILE A 116 -22.14 -9.02 0.36
C ILE A 116 -21.90 -10.38 -0.29
N GLY A 117 -21.92 -11.46 0.50
CA GLY A 117 -21.65 -12.81 0.03
C GLY A 117 -20.17 -13.09 -0.28
N SER A 118 -19.26 -12.17 0.07
CA SER A 118 -17.82 -12.41 -0.03
C SER A 118 -17.31 -13.26 1.13
N GLU A 119 -16.13 -13.86 0.97
CA GLU A 119 -15.51 -14.64 2.04
C GLU A 119 -14.99 -13.80 3.23
N TYR A 120 -15.06 -12.48 3.09
CA TYR A 120 -14.66 -11.46 4.07
C TYR A 120 -15.87 -10.67 4.60
N GLU A 121 -17.09 -11.14 4.33
CA GLU A 121 -18.31 -10.58 4.90
C GLU A 121 -18.20 -10.60 6.43
N GLY A 122 -18.30 -9.42 7.03
CA GLY A 122 -18.30 -9.24 8.48
C GLY A 122 -19.72 -9.07 9.00
N ASP A 123 -19.84 -8.35 10.11
CA ASP A 123 -21.15 -7.93 10.63
C ASP A 123 -21.84 -6.89 9.70
N ALA A 124 -22.97 -6.34 10.15
CA ALA A 124 -23.69 -5.27 9.45
C ALA A 124 -22.75 -4.16 8.93
N ASP A 125 -23.08 -3.61 7.76
CA ASP A 125 -22.36 -2.52 7.06
C ASP A 125 -21.01 -2.90 6.40
N THR A 126 -20.77 -4.17 6.13
CA THR A 126 -19.60 -4.72 5.40
C THR A 126 -19.22 -3.93 4.12
N VAL A 127 -20.19 -3.60 3.25
CA VAL A 127 -19.91 -2.82 2.02
C VAL A 127 -19.45 -1.40 2.34
N THR A 128 -20.01 -0.80 3.38
CA THR A 128 -19.65 0.55 3.83
C THR A 128 -18.19 0.59 4.26
N ASP A 129 -17.70 -0.43 4.98
CA ASP A 129 -16.30 -0.53 5.40
C ASP A 129 -15.35 -0.56 4.18
N ALA A 130 -15.70 -1.31 3.14
CA ALA A 130 -14.90 -1.35 1.90
C ALA A 130 -14.90 0.01 1.18
N VAL A 131 -16.05 0.65 1.08
CA VAL A 131 -16.18 1.99 0.47
C VAL A 131 -15.37 3.03 1.24
N GLU A 132 -15.45 3.03 2.58
CA GLU A 132 -14.68 3.94 3.43
C GLU A 132 -13.19 3.74 3.26
N PHE A 133 -12.71 2.50 3.23
CA PHE A 133 -11.31 2.18 2.97
C PHE A 133 -10.83 2.74 1.62
N VAL A 134 -11.59 2.50 0.54
CA VAL A 134 -11.25 2.96 -0.81
C VAL A 134 -11.25 4.49 -0.87
N LEU A 135 -12.28 5.14 -0.32
CA LEU A 135 -12.40 6.60 -0.30
C LEU A 135 -11.29 7.25 0.53
N LEU A 136 -10.93 6.67 1.67
CA LEU A 136 -9.86 7.17 2.51
C LEU A 136 -8.51 7.07 1.79
N ASN A 137 -8.22 5.92 1.16
CA ASN A 137 -7.00 5.74 0.41
C ASN A 137 -6.93 6.71 -0.79
N PHE A 138 -8.01 6.82 -1.56
CA PHE A 138 -8.14 7.75 -2.69
C PHE A 138 -7.95 9.21 -2.27
N THR A 139 -8.56 9.63 -1.17
CA THR A 139 -8.42 10.98 -0.62
C THR A 139 -6.96 11.31 -0.31
N GLU A 140 -6.25 10.38 0.32
CA GLU A 140 -4.84 10.56 0.64
C GLU A 140 -3.94 10.52 -0.60
N MET A 141 -4.25 9.68 -1.60
CA MET A 141 -3.55 9.68 -2.89
C MET A 141 -3.72 11.01 -3.62
N ASN A 142 -4.94 11.55 -3.66
CA ASN A 142 -5.19 12.88 -4.23
C ASN A 142 -4.41 13.99 -3.51
N LYS A 143 -4.36 13.97 -2.18
CA LYS A 143 -3.57 14.94 -1.41
C LYS A 143 -2.08 14.88 -1.80
N LEU A 144 -1.52 13.68 -1.94
CA LEU A 144 -0.13 13.49 -2.38
C LEU A 144 0.09 13.97 -3.81
N TRP A 145 -0.83 13.64 -4.72
CA TRP A 145 -0.76 14.03 -6.12
C TRP A 145 -0.86 15.55 -6.31
N VAL A 146 -1.75 16.23 -5.59
CA VAL A 146 -1.84 17.70 -5.56
C VAL A 146 -0.58 18.32 -4.93
N ARG A 147 -0.02 17.70 -3.89
CA ARG A 147 1.23 18.17 -3.27
C ARG A 147 2.41 18.18 -4.25
N MET A 148 2.45 17.27 -5.22
CA MET A 148 3.49 17.28 -6.27
C MET A 148 3.56 18.59 -7.03
N GLN A 149 2.43 19.28 -7.24
CA GLN A 149 2.40 20.54 -7.95
C GLN A 149 3.21 21.64 -7.24
N HIS A 150 3.25 21.59 -5.91
CA HIS A 150 3.81 22.62 -5.05
C HIS A 150 5.23 22.29 -4.55
N GLN A 151 5.76 21.10 -4.86
CA GLN A 151 7.06 20.66 -4.35
C GLN A 151 8.21 21.20 -5.22
N GLY A 152 9.04 22.09 -4.67
CA GLY A 152 10.27 22.55 -5.31
C GLY A 152 10.16 23.88 -6.07
N PRO A 153 11.25 24.31 -6.74
CA PRO A 153 11.38 25.66 -7.31
C PRO A 153 10.33 25.97 -8.38
N ALA A 154 9.89 27.24 -8.49
CA ALA A 154 8.91 27.66 -9.49
C ALA A 154 9.35 27.38 -10.94
N ARG A 155 10.65 27.47 -11.22
CA ARG A 155 11.23 27.17 -12.55
C ARG A 155 11.02 25.74 -13.03
N ASP A 156 10.84 24.78 -12.10
CA ASP A 156 10.65 23.37 -12.43
C ASP A 156 9.16 23.01 -12.58
N LYS A 157 8.26 24.00 -12.60
CA LYS A 157 6.79 23.79 -12.64
C LYS A 157 6.35 22.92 -13.82
N GLU A 158 6.81 23.23 -15.03
CA GLU A 158 6.43 22.50 -16.25
C GLU A 158 6.90 21.03 -16.19
N LYS A 159 8.13 20.80 -15.71
CA LYS A 159 8.65 19.45 -15.47
C LYS A 159 7.77 18.69 -14.48
N ARG A 160 7.35 19.32 -13.38
CA ARG A 160 6.46 18.69 -12.39
C ARG A 160 5.07 18.40 -12.93
N GLU A 161 4.53 19.26 -13.77
CA GLU A 161 3.23 19.03 -14.40
C GLU A 161 3.28 17.80 -15.32
N LYS A 162 4.37 17.64 -16.07
CA LYS A 162 4.63 16.44 -16.88
C LYS A 162 4.77 15.19 -16.00
N GLU A 163 5.64 15.24 -14.99
CA GLU A 163 5.84 14.13 -14.04
C GLU A 163 4.55 13.74 -13.30
N ARG A 164 3.70 14.71 -12.96
CA ARG A 164 2.40 14.49 -12.34
C ARG A 164 1.42 13.81 -13.29
N SER A 165 1.44 14.20 -14.56
CA SER A 165 0.59 13.58 -15.60
C SER A 165 0.95 12.11 -15.83
N GLU A 166 2.23 11.75 -15.75
CA GLU A 166 2.70 10.36 -15.86
C GLU A 166 2.18 9.47 -14.71
N LEU A 167 1.86 10.04 -13.55
CA LEU A 167 1.38 9.32 -12.37
C LEU A 167 -0.14 9.35 -12.21
N ARG A 168 -0.86 9.96 -13.16
CA ARG A 168 -2.31 10.16 -13.06
C ARG A 168 -3.05 8.83 -12.93
N ASP A 169 -2.62 7.81 -13.66
CA ASP A 169 -3.25 6.49 -13.67
C ASP A 169 -3.11 5.72 -12.34
N LEU A 170 -2.23 6.17 -11.44
CA LEU A 170 -2.16 5.60 -10.09
C LEU A 170 -3.32 6.06 -9.19
N VAL A 171 -3.92 7.21 -9.50
CA VAL A 171 -4.90 7.90 -8.64
C VAL A 171 -6.33 7.78 -9.15
N ILE A 172 -6.52 7.29 -10.39
CA ILE A 172 -7.82 7.09 -11.04
C ILE A 172 -8.42 5.74 -10.66
#